data_AF-A0A350CFR7-F1
#
_entry.id   AF-A0A350CFR7-F1
#
_cell.length_a   1.000
_cell.length_b   1.000
_cell.length_c   1.000
_cell.angle_alpha   90.00
_cell.angle_beta   90.00
_cell.angle_gamma   90.00
#
_symmetry.space_group_name_H-M   'P 1'
#
loop_
_entity.id
_entity.type
_entity.pdbx_description
1 polymer ?
#
loop_
_entity_poly.entity_id
_entity_poly.type
_entity_poly.pdbx_seq_one_letter_code
_entity_poly.pdbx_strand_id
1 'polypeptide(L)'
;MRAIRLTACLALGLASLAMSGVRAAEKVVLGSEASLTAGIPGTGPLTVEQVQGWLSDPKNHEVLDVQLPLGLALGQAQMKGLEKNPLTRAKVELGRQLYFDTRLSKDNTVSCASCHHPQEGYSRHTPTGIGIGGAKGGRNSPISYNRILSDAQFWDGRA
;
A
#
# COMPACT_ATOMS: atom_id res chain seq x y z
N MET A 1 30.54 72.64 -20.95
CA MET A 1 30.52 71.73 -19.79
C MET A 1 29.37 70.75 -20.02
N ARG A 2 29.67 69.50 -20.40
CA ARG A 2 28.68 68.51 -20.86
C ARG A 2 28.05 67.78 -19.66
N ALA A 3 26.72 67.79 -19.60
CA ALA A 3 25.92 67.07 -18.63
C ALA A 3 25.98 65.55 -18.90
N ILE A 4 26.36 64.77 -17.89
CA ILE A 4 26.28 63.30 -17.90
C ILE A 4 25.08 62.91 -17.05
N ARG A 5 24.03 62.40 -17.69
CA ARG A 5 22.89 61.77 -17.03
C ARG A 5 23.32 60.35 -16.62
N LEU A 6 23.44 60.08 -15.32
CA LEU A 6 23.55 58.72 -14.80
C LEU A 6 22.14 58.13 -14.69
N THR A 7 21.81 57.22 -15.60
CA THR A 7 20.59 56.41 -15.55
C THR A 7 20.84 55.23 -14.60
N ALA A 8 20.04 55.15 -13.53
CA ALA A 8 20.05 54.05 -12.57
C ALA A 8 19.59 52.74 -13.24
N CYS A 9 20.39 51.68 -13.14
CA CYS A 9 19.97 50.32 -13.49
C CYS A 9 19.89 49.51 -12.20
N LEU A 10 18.70 49.49 -11.60
CA LEU A 10 18.36 48.72 -10.42
C LEU A 10 18.17 47.25 -10.86
N ALA A 11 19.21 46.43 -10.72
CA ALA A 11 19.10 44.99 -10.96
C ALA A 11 18.46 44.33 -9.74
N LEU A 12 17.12 44.20 -9.74
CA LEU A 12 16.42 43.28 -8.84
C LEU A 12 16.72 41.85 -9.31
N GLY A 13 17.72 41.22 -8.72
CA GLY A 13 17.88 39.77 -8.78
C GLY A 13 16.76 39.11 -8.00
N LEU A 14 15.75 38.56 -8.69
CA LEU A 14 14.86 37.57 -8.09
C LEU A 14 15.66 36.29 -7.82
N ALA A 15 16.22 36.19 -6.62
CA ALA A 15 16.63 34.91 -6.07
C ALA A 15 15.34 34.11 -5.78
N SER A 16 14.97 33.25 -6.71
CA SER A 16 13.95 32.22 -6.48
C SER A 16 14.51 31.23 -5.46
N LEU A 17 14.19 31.44 -4.18
CA LEU A 17 14.29 30.38 -3.18
C LEU A 17 13.22 29.34 -3.52
N ALA A 18 13.62 28.29 -4.24
CA ALA A 18 12.85 27.06 -4.28
C ALA A 18 12.88 26.44 -2.88
N MET A 19 11.93 26.85 -2.03
CA MET A 19 11.62 26.12 -0.81
C MET A 19 11.04 24.77 -1.25
N SER A 20 11.89 23.75 -1.29
CA SER A 20 11.47 22.35 -1.33
C SER A 20 10.71 22.05 -0.04
N GLY A 21 9.43 22.40 -0.03
CA GLY A 21 8.53 22.10 1.06
C GLY A 21 8.41 20.58 1.20
N VAL A 22 8.81 20.05 2.35
CA VAL A 22 8.40 18.70 2.77
C VAL A 22 6.88 18.70 2.78
N ARG A 23 6.29 18.01 1.80
CA ARG A 23 4.85 17.85 1.72
C ARG A 23 4.42 16.98 2.91
N ALA A 24 3.37 17.41 3.63
CA ALA A 24 2.84 16.64 4.75
C ALA A 24 2.36 15.26 4.27
N ALA A 25 2.68 14.20 5.02
CA ALA A 25 2.27 12.84 4.70
C ALA A 25 0.74 12.75 4.59
N GLU A 26 0.27 12.06 3.54
CA GLU A 26 -1.15 11.81 3.34
C GLU A 26 -1.69 10.93 4.48
N LYS A 27 -2.74 11.40 5.16
CA LYS A 27 -3.42 10.62 6.20
C LYS A 27 -4.38 9.61 5.58
N VAL A 28 -4.21 8.34 5.93
CA VAL A 28 -5.05 7.25 5.41
C VAL A 28 -5.60 6.42 6.57
N VAL A 29 -6.93 6.35 6.65
CA VAL A 29 -7.60 5.51 7.65
C VAL A 29 -7.85 4.12 7.05
N LEU A 30 -7.31 3.08 7.68
CA LEU A 30 -7.46 1.71 7.21
C LEU A 30 -8.92 1.25 7.32
N GLY A 31 -9.44 0.68 6.24
CA GLY A 31 -10.78 0.10 6.21
C GLY A 31 -11.95 1.08 6.03
N SER A 32 -11.72 2.40 6.03
CA SER A 32 -12.76 3.39 5.72
C SER A 32 -12.76 3.80 4.25
N GLU A 33 -11.60 3.81 3.60
CA GLU A 33 -11.44 4.27 2.22
C GLU A 33 -11.24 3.09 1.27
N ALA A 34 -12.24 2.80 0.43
CA ALA A 34 -12.10 1.82 -0.65
C ALA A 34 -10.99 2.22 -1.66
N SER A 35 -10.64 3.51 -1.68
CA SER A 35 -9.68 4.09 -2.63
C SER A 35 -8.25 3.58 -2.47
N LEU A 36 -7.84 3.14 -1.26
CA LEU A 36 -6.46 2.65 -1.05
C LEU A 36 -6.22 1.32 -1.76
N THR A 37 -7.24 0.47 -1.87
CA THR A 37 -7.17 -0.86 -2.50
C THR A 37 -7.94 -0.93 -3.83
N ALA A 38 -8.41 0.21 -4.36
CA ALA A 38 -9.10 0.27 -5.65
C ALA A 38 -8.18 -0.07 -6.83
N GLY A 39 -6.87 0.06 -6.63
CA GLY A 39 -5.83 -0.24 -7.60
C GLY A 39 -5.69 0.78 -8.73
N ILE A 40 -4.93 0.41 -9.76
CA ILE A 40 -4.67 1.29 -10.91
C ILE A 40 -5.96 1.42 -11.74
N PRO A 41 -6.47 2.66 -11.97
CA PRO A 41 -7.67 2.86 -12.77
C PRO A 41 -7.52 2.31 -14.19
N GLY A 42 -8.54 1.60 -14.66
CA GLY A 42 -8.57 1.02 -16.00
C GLY A 42 -9.65 -0.06 -16.12
N THR A 43 -9.84 -0.56 -17.34
CA THR A 43 -10.71 -1.70 -17.62
C THR A 43 -9.88 -2.81 -18.27
N GLY A 44 -10.16 -4.06 -17.89
CA GLY A 44 -9.42 -5.22 -18.40
C GLY A 44 -8.04 -5.40 -17.77
N PRO A 45 -7.16 -6.23 -18.39
CA PRO A 45 -5.80 -6.44 -17.92
C PRO A 45 -4.98 -5.15 -17.95
N LEU A 46 -4.22 -4.89 -16.89
CA LEU A 46 -3.32 -3.74 -16.83
C LEU A 46 -2.20 -3.86 -17.87
N THR A 47 -1.98 -2.80 -18.64
CA THR A 47 -0.83 -2.70 -19.55
C THR A 47 0.39 -2.13 -18.83
N VAL A 48 1.58 -2.37 -19.37
CA VAL A 48 2.83 -1.85 -18.82
C VAL A 48 2.82 -0.32 -18.82
N GLU A 49 2.25 0.31 -19.85
CA GLU A 49 2.15 1.76 -20.01
C GLU A 49 1.22 2.36 -18.94
N GLN A 50 0.10 1.71 -18.63
CA GLN A 50 -0.79 2.14 -17.54
C GLN A 50 -0.08 2.07 -16.19
N VAL A 51 0.66 0.99 -15.94
CA VAL A 51 1.45 0.81 -14.72
C VAL A 51 2.53 1.88 -14.61
N GLN A 52 3.32 2.09 -15.66
CA GLN A 52 4.36 3.11 -15.70
C GLN A 52 3.80 4.52 -15.56
N GLY A 53 2.69 4.82 -16.24
CA GLY A 53 2.00 6.10 -16.14
C GLY A 53 1.53 6.37 -14.72
N TRP A 54 0.92 5.39 -14.05
CA TRP A 54 0.51 5.52 -12.66
C TRP A 54 1.71 5.64 -11.71
N LEU A 55 2.77 4.83 -11.90
CA LEU A 55 3.99 4.89 -11.10
C LEU A 55 4.80 6.17 -11.32
N SER A 56 4.58 6.90 -12.41
CA SER A 56 5.28 8.17 -12.66
C SER A 56 4.82 9.30 -11.74
N ASP A 57 3.63 9.18 -11.11
CA ASP A 57 3.12 10.15 -10.15
C ASP A 57 3.87 10.02 -8.81
N PRO A 58 4.62 11.06 -8.36
CA PRO A 58 5.38 11.02 -7.13
C PRO A 58 4.53 10.70 -5.90
N LYS A 59 3.25 11.09 -5.89
CA LYS A 59 2.34 10.84 -4.76
C LYS A 59 2.21 9.35 -4.44
N ASN A 60 2.41 8.48 -5.43
CA ASN A 60 2.26 7.04 -5.23
C ASN A 60 3.43 6.43 -4.45
N HIS A 61 4.55 7.16 -4.35
CA HIS A 61 5.75 6.76 -3.64
C HIS A 61 5.90 7.46 -2.28
N GLU A 62 5.04 8.43 -1.97
CA GLU A 62 5.02 9.10 -0.67
C GLU A 62 4.59 8.12 0.44
N VAL A 63 5.25 8.23 1.60
CA VAL A 63 4.92 7.44 2.79
C VAL A 63 3.60 7.95 3.38
N LEU A 64 2.69 7.02 3.67
CA LEU A 64 1.38 7.30 4.22
C LEU A 64 1.43 7.42 5.75
N ASP A 65 0.68 8.38 6.31
CA ASP A 65 0.33 8.42 7.74
C ASP A 65 -0.89 7.52 7.97
N VAL A 66 -0.61 6.28 8.38
CA VAL A 66 -1.62 5.21 8.50
C VAL A 66 -2.31 5.29 9.86
N GLN A 67 -3.64 5.38 9.86
CA GLN A 67 -4.45 5.47 11.07
C GLN A 67 -5.49 4.35 11.11
N LEU A 68 -5.77 3.85 12.31
CA LEU A 68 -6.89 2.95 12.56
C LEU A 68 -8.20 3.73 12.70
N PRO A 69 -9.34 3.15 12.33
CA PRO A 69 -10.65 3.77 12.51
C PRO A 69 -10.98 3.93 14.00
N LEU A 70 -11.95 4.80 14.32
CA LEU A 70 -12.29 5.16 15.70
C LEU A 70 -12.48 3.95 16.64
N GLY A 71 -13.12 2.87 16.18
CA GLY A 71 -13.34 1.65 16.97
C GLY A 71 -12.08 0.82 17.25
N LEU A 72 -10.98 1.06 16.54
CA LEU A 72 -9.70 0.37 16.68
C LEU A 72 -8.55 1.33 17.07
N ALA A 73 -8.84 2.60 17.37
CA ALA A 73 -7.82 3.61 17.61
C ALA A 73 -6.85 3.26 18.76
N LEU A 74 -7.30 2.54 19.79
CA LEU A 74 -6.45 2.06 20.88
C LEU A 74 -5.38 1.05 20.41
N GLY A 75 -5.62 0.36 19.29
CA GLY A 75 -4.68 -0.57 18.68
C GLY A 75 -3.59 0.10 17.85
N GLN A 76 -3.57 1.44 17.71
CA GLN A 76 -2.62 2.14 16.84
C GLN A 76 -1.17 1.81 17.21
N ALA A 77 -0.86 1.76 18.51
CA ALA A 77 0.46 1.42 19.03
C ALA A 77 0.80 -0.08 18.90
N GLN A 78 -0.17 -0.93 18.57
CA GLN A 78 0.01 -2.37 18.39
C GLN A 78 0.37 -2.73 16.94
N MET A 79 0.27 -1.80 15.99
CA MET A 79 0.70 -2.05 14.61
C MET A 79 2.18 -2.41 14.58
N LYS A 80 2.51 -3.49 13.85
CA LYS A 80 3.88 -3.99 13.71
C LYS A 80 4.41 -3.80 12.30
N GLY A 81 5.70 -3.43 12.18
CA GLY A 81 6.47 -3.53 10.94
C GLY A 81 6.43 -2.30 10.02
N LEU A 82 5.59 -1.31 10.30
CA LEU A 82 5.52 -0.07 9.50
C LEU A 82 6.80 0.77 9.59
N GLU A 83 7.56 0.65 10.68
CA GLU A 83 8.83 1.33 10.87
C GLU A 83 9.94 0.79 9.94
N LYS A 84 9.88 -0.51 9.63
CA LYS A 84 10.83 -1.17 8.70
C LYS A 84 10.31 -1.25 7.28
N ASN A 85 8.99 -1.28 7.11
CA ASN A 85 8.33 -1.31 5.81
C ASN A 85 7.20 -0.27 5.76
N PRO A 86 7.53 1.02 5.59
CA PRO A 86 6.52 2.07 5.47
C PRO A 86 5.62 1.83 4.27
N LEU A 87 4.31 2.10 4.44
CA LEU A 87 3.33 1.96 3.35
C LEU A 87 3.38 3.17 2.42
N THR A 88 3.31 2.87 1.13
CA THR A 88 3.09 3.84 0.04
C THR A 88 1.96 3.30 -0.82
N ARG A 89 1.29 4.14 -1.62
CA ARG A 89 0.24 3.66 -2.54
C ARG A 89 0.79 2.61 -3.50
N ALA A 90 2.00 2.79 -4.01
CA ALA A 90 2.67 1.85 -4.90
C ALA A 90 2.94 0.49 -4.23
N LYS A 91 3.36 0.47 -2.96
CA LYS A 91 3.53 -0.78 -2.22
C LYS A 91 2.21 -1.47 -1.94
N VAL A 92 1.16 -0.71 -1.60
CA VAL A 92 -0.17 -1.28 -1.38
C VAL A 92 -0.71 -1.89 -2.67
N GLU A 93 -0.56 -1.20 -3.82
CA GLU A 93 -1.00 -1.71 -5.11
C GLU A 93 -0.21 -2.96 -5.54
N LEU A 94 1.11 -2.96 -5.38
CA LEU A 94 1.93 -4.15 -5.63
C LEU A 94 1.48 -5.32 -4.75
N GLY A 95 1.29 -5.08 -3.44
CA GLY A 95 0.80 -6.09 -2.51
C GLY A 95 -0.58 -6.63 -2.92
N ARG A 96 -1.49 -5.75 -3.36
CA ARG A 96 -2.80 -6.13 -3.87
C ARG A 96 -2.67 -7.04 -5.09
N GLN A 97 -1.85 -6.69 -6.08
CA GLN A 97 -1.65 -7.55 -7.25
C GLN A 97 -1.11 -8.93 -6.85
N LEU A 98 -0.05 -8.98 -6.02
CA LEU A 98 0.55 -10.23 -5.55
C LEU A 98 -0.44 -11.09 -4.76
N TYR A 99 -1.34 -10.48 -3.98
CA TYR A 99 -2.35 -11.21 -3.19
C TYR A 99 -3.27 -12.09 -4.05
N PHE A 100 -3.58 -11.64 -5.26
CA PHE A 100 -4.44 -12.36 -6.21
C PHE A 100 -3.66 -13.12 -7.28
N ASP A 101 -2.33 -12.96 -7.34
CA ASP A 101 -1.51 -13.55 -8.40
C ASP A 101 -1.28 -15.04 -8.18
N THR A 102 -1.87 -15.87 -9.04
CA THR A 102 -1.67 -17.33 -8.95
C THR A 102 -0.31 -17.77 -9.44
N ARG A 103 0.42 -16.94 -10.19
CA ARG A 103 1.77 -17.25 -10.71
C ARG A 103 2.82 -17.45 -9.62
N LEU A 104 2.49 -17.06 -8.38
CA LEU A 104 3.31 -17.32 -7.20
C LEU A 104 3.21 -18.78 -6.72
N SER A 105 2.18 -19.53 -7.14
CA SER A 105 2.08 -20.96 -6.89
C SER A 105 2.82 -21.77 -7.95
N LYS A 106 3.28 -22.97 -7.56
CA LYS A 106 4.07 -23.86 -8.43
C LYS A 106 3.38 -24.23 -9.73
N ASP A 107 2.05 -24.30 -9.76
CA ASP A 107 1.24 -24.73 -10.90
C ASP A 107 0.30 -23.64 -11.43
N ASN A 108 0.47 -22.39 -10.98
CA ASN A 108 -0.37 -21.24 -11.35
C ASN A 108 -1.85 -21.35 -10.96
N THR A 109 -2.22 -22.20 -9.99
CA THR A 109 -3.63 -22.42 -9.59
C THR A 109 -4.05 -21.73 -8.29
N VAL A 110 -3.11 -21.38 -7.42
CA VAL A 110 -3.39 -20.87 -6.06
C VAL A 110 -2.73 -19.51 -5.86
N SER A 111 -3.44 -18.57 -5.22
CA SER A 111 -2.91 -17.30 -4.71
C SER A 111 -3.23 -17.15 -3.21
N CYS A 112 -2.83 -16.05 -2.59
CA CYS A 112 -3.22 -15.75 -1.21
C CYS A 112 -4.75 -15.67 -1.08
N ALA A 113 -5.41 -15.05 -2.06
CA ALA A 113 -6.86 -14.91 -2.13
C ALA A 113 -7.60 -16.24 -2.27
N SER A 114 -6.95 -17.30 -2.77
CA SER A 114 -7.55 -18.64 -2.85
C SER A 114 -7.92 -19.19 -1.47
N CYS A 115 -7.22 -18.81 -0.40
CA CYS A 115 -7.53 -19.24 0.98
C CYS A 115 -8.01 -18.11 1.90
N HIS A 116 -7.79 -16.85 1.53
CA HIS A 116 -8.13 -15.67 2.31
C HIS A 116 -8.96 -14.69 1.48
N HIS A 117 -10.11 -15.12 0.97
CA HIS A 117 -10.83 -14.35 -0.03
C HIS A 117 -11.57 -13.15 0.60
N PRO A 118 -11.49 -11.92 0.06
CA PRO A 118 -12.14 -10.75 0.67
C PRO A 118 -13.67 -10.89 0.81
N GLN A 119 -14.34 -11.54 -0.15
CA GLN A 119 -15.79 -11.78 -0.09
C GLN A 119 -16.18 -12.85 0.95
N GLU A 120 -15.22 -13.60 1.47
CA GLU A 120 -15.39 -14.59 2.56
C GLU A 120 -14.75 -14.09 3.86
N GLY A 121 -14.71 -12.77 4.04
CA GLY A 121 -14.16 -12.15 5.24
C GLY A 121 -12.65 -12.37 5.40
N TYR A 122 -11.90 -12.45 4.30
CA TYR A 122 -10.46 -12.74 4.30
C TYR A 122 -10.09 -14.10 4.91
N SER A 123 -11.03 -15.05 4.84
CA SER A 123 -10.88 -16.44 5.22
C SER A 123 -11.39 -17.34 4.08
N ARG A 124 -11.67 -18.61 4.38
CA ARG A 124 -12.36 -19.50 3.47
C ARG A 124 -13.34 -20.40 4.21
N HIS A 125 -14.50 -20.64 3.60
CA HIS A 125 -15.56 -21.50 4.14
C HIS A 125 -15.23 -23.00 3.95
N THR A 126 -14.04 -23.42 4.37
CA THR A 126 -13.60 -24.81 4.36
C THR A 126 -13.04 -25.21 5.73
N PRO A 127 -13.17 -26.47 6.16
CA PRO A 127 -12.61 -26.92 7.44
C PRO A 127 -11.08 -26.76 7.50
N THR A 128 -10.42 -26.88 6.36
CA THR A 128 -8.97 -26.74 6.20
C THR A 128 -8.63 -25.97 4.92
N GLY A 129 -7.43 -25.40 4.84
CA GLY A 129 -6.93 -24.80 3.61
C GLY A 129 -6.80 -25.82 2.48
N ILE A 130 -7.18 -25.44 1.26
CA ILE A 130 -7.05 -26.26 0.05
C ILE A 130 -5.93 -25.68 -0.81
N GLY A 131 -4.84 -26.43 -0.95
CA GLY A 131 -3.67 -26.05 -1.72
C GLY A 131 -3.65 -26.65 -3.13
N ILE A 132 -2.45 -26.59 -3.72
CA ILE A 132 -2.12 -27.11 -5.05
C ILE A 132 -2.61 -28.56 -5.22
N GLY A 133 -3.23 -28.87 -6.37
CA GLY A 133 -3.76 -30.20 -6.66
C GLY A 133 -4.90 -30.67 -5.74
N GLY A 134 -5.54 -29.75 -5.01
CA GLY A 134 -6.60 -30.09 -4.04
C GLY A 134 -6.08 -30.63 -2.71
N ALA A 135 -4.78 -30.47 -2.44
CA ALA A 135 -4.17 -30.91 -1.20
C ALA A 135 -4.82 -30.24 0.02
N LYS A 136 -5.28 -31.02 0.99
CA LYS A 136 -5.88 -30.52 2.22
C LYS A 136 -4.81 -30.25 3.27
N GLY A 137 -4.78 -29.04 3.81
CA GLY A 137 -3.93 -28.67 4.93
C GLY A 137 -4.40 -29.29 6.25
N GLY A 138 -3.61 -29.10 7.31
CA GLY A 138 -3.95 -29.57 8.66
C GLY A 138 -4.75 -28.58 9.53
N ARG A 139 -4.99 -27.37 9.04
CA ARG A 139 -5.61 -26.26 9.78
C ARG A 139 -6.58 -25.49 8.90
N ASN A 140 -7.56 -24.83 9.52
CA ASN A 140 -8.40 -23.83 8.87
C ASN A 140 -7.54 -22.63 8.43
N SER A 141 -7.93 -21.98 7.34
CA SER A 141 -7.29 -20.74 6.88
C SER A 141 -7.74 -19.58 7.77
N PRO A 142 -6.87 -19.04 8.65
CA PRO A 142 -7.28 -17.98 9.56
C PRO A 142 -7.63 -16.71 8.79
N ILE A 143 -8.38 -15.81 9.42
CA ILE A 143 -8.64 -14.48 8.85
C ILE A 143 -7.33 -13.70 8.66
N SER A 144 -7.12 -13.08 7.49
CA SER A 144 -5.94 -12.22 7.25
C SER A 144 -6.17 -10.74 7.63
N TYR A 145 -7.43 -10.32 7.77
CA TYR A 145 -7.79 -8.99 8.28
C TYR A 145 -7.26 -8.75 9.70
N ASN A 146 -6.88 -7.50 10.00
CA ASN A 146 -6.28 -7.04 11.27
C ASN A 146 -4.97 -7.69 11.70
N ARG A 147 -4.34 -8.52 10.86
CA ARG A 147 -3.12 -9.23 11.27
C ARG A 147 -1.94 -8.32 11.59
N ILE A 148 -1.94 -7.06 11.12
CA ILE A 148 -0.94 -6.05 11.50
C ILE A 148 -0.92 -5.74 13.02
N LEU A 149 -1.99 -6.08 13.74
CA LEU A 149 -2.18 -5.82 15.17
C LEU A 149 -1.86 -7.01 16.08
N SER A 150 -1.34 -8.12 15.55
CA SER A 150 -1.07 -9.34 16.35
C SER A 150 0.38 -9.80 16.25
N ASP A 151 0.85 -10.58 17.22
CA ASP A 151 2.21 -11.11 17.23
C ASP A 151 2.27 -12.58 16.78
N ALA A 152 1.57 -13.50 17.45
CA ALA A 152 1.62 -14.95 17.17
C ALA A 152 1.01 -15.35 15.81
N GLN A 153 1.85 -15.83 14.87
CA GLN A 153 1.43 -16.12 13.47
C GLN A 153 0.96 -17.56 13.24
N PHE A 154 1.47 -18.51 14.02
CA PHE A 154 1.13 -19.92 13.88
C PHE A 154 -0.03 -20.31 14.79
N TRP A 155 -0.82 -21.28 14.32
CA TRP A 155 -1.97 -21.79 15.05
C TRP A 155 -1.58 -22.62 16.27
N ASP A 156 -0.45 -23.33 16.15
CA ASP A 156 0.09 -24.20 17.18
C ASP A 156 1.60 -24.39 16.95
N GLY A 157 2.28 -24.84 18.00
CA GLY A 157 3.72 -25.10 18.01
C GLY A 157 4.10 -26.04 19.14
N ARG A 158 5.31 -26.59 19.09
CA ARG A 158 5.88 -27.36 20.20
C ARG A 158 6.47 -26.38 21.22
N ALA A 159 6.19 -26.61 22.51
CA ALA A 159 6.74 -25.84 23.62
C ALA A 159 8.18 -26.27 23.96
#